data_AF-A0A9P8ZR40-F1
#
_entry.id   AF-A0A9P8ZR40-F1
#
_cell.length_a   1.000
_cell.length_b   1.000
_cell.length_c   1.000
_cell.angle_alpha   90.00
_cell.angle_beta   90.00
_cell.angle_gamma   90.00
#
_symmetry.space_group_name_H-M   'P 1'
#
loop_
_entity.id
_entity.type
_entity.pdbx_description
1 polymer ?
#
loop_
_entity_poly.entity_id
_entity_poly.type
_entity_poly.pdbx_seq_one_letter_code
_entity_poly.pdbx_strand_id
1 'polypeptide(L)'
;MADGNTAPVQPQPQPQSKCRLEQLVQYTCDYDEKRRSVKCTPFSRIFRVCQDRPAVEVTAVAQVNEDGAVFVPENRIPKGVHFIFPTKT
;
A
#
# COMPACT_ATOMS: atom_id res chain seq x y z
N MET A 1 16.37 46.02 1.83
CA MET A 1 16.10 44.98 2.84
C MET A 1 14.71 45.24 3.42
N ALA A 2 13.79 44.28 3.35
CA ALA A 2 12.53 44.29 4.07
C ALA A 2 12.15 42.85 4.43
N ASP A 3 12.40 42.50 5.69
CA ASP A 3 11.93 41.30 6.35
C ASP A 3 10.44 41.45 6.69
N GLY A 4 9.65 40.37 6.62
CA GLY A 4 8.25 40.45 7.07
C GLY A 4 7.39 39.20 6.90
N ASN A 5 7.39 38.38 7.96
CA ASN A 5 6.31 37.47 8.39
C ASN A 5 6.01 36.21 7.58
N THR A 6 6.82 35.18 7.76
CA THR A 6 6.36 33.79 7.64
C THR A 6 5.78 33.36 8.99
N ALA A 7 4.45 33.43 9.13
CA ALA A 7 3.77 32.82 10.27
C ALA A 7 4.03 31.29 10.26
N PRO A 8 4.23 30.66 11.42
CA PRO A 8 4.34 29.20 11.48
C PRO A 8 3.01 28.60 11.04
N VAL A 9 3.04 27.85 9.93
CA VAL A 9 1.91 27.03 9.48
C VAL A 9 1.62 26.01 10.57
N GLN A 10 0.67 26.31 11.44
CA GLN A 10 0.16 25.34 12.38
C GLN A 10 -0.56 24.24 11.59
N PRO A 11 -0.30 22.95 11.85
CA PRO A 11 -1.04 21.87 11.23
C PRO A 11 -2.50 22.00 11.65
N GLN A 12 -3.34 22.54 10.78
CA GLN A 12 -4.79 22.57 10.99
C GLN A 12 -5.25 21.12 11.13
N PRO A 13 -5.99 20.76 12.19
CA PRO A 13 -6.53 19.41 12.33
C PRO A 13 -7.52 19.20 11.19
N GLN A 14 -7.07 18.53 10.14
CA GLN A 14 -7.93 18.24 9.01
C GLN A 14 -9.10 17.40 9.50
N PRO A 15 -10.34 17.69 9.04
CA PRO A 15 -11.49 16.88 9.38
C PRO A 15 -11.12 15.43 9.12
N GLN A 16 -11.42 14.56 10.09
CA GLN A 16 -11.11 13.13 10.01
C GLN A 16 -11.74 12.57 8.74
N SER A 17 -10.98 12.60 7.63
CA SER A 17 -11.50 12.17 6.35
C SER A 17 -11.82 10.69 6.51
N LYS A 18 -13.07 10.32 6.19
CA LYS A 18 -13.57 8.97 6.33
C LYS A 18 -12.70 8.06 5.45
N CYS A 19 -11.72 7.41 6.06
CA CYS A 19 -10.88 6.45 5.37
C CYS A 19 -11.62 5.11 5.33
N ARG A 20 -11.47 4.37 4.24
CA ARG A 20 -11.96 2.99 4.12
C ARG A 20 -10.84 2.06 3.71
N LEU A 21 -10.98 0.79 4.07
CA LEU A 21 -10.12 -0.27 3.60
C LEU A 21 -10.73 -0.84 2.33
N GLU A 22 -9.91 -0.99 1.29
CA GLU A 22 -10.25 -1.63 0.03
C GLU A 22 -9.30 -2.80 -0.20
N GLN A 23 -9.80 -3.87 -0.81
CA GLN A 23 -9.00 -5.04 -1.15
C GLN A 23 -8.88 -5.18 -2.66
N LEU A 24 -7.66 -5.42 -3.13
CA LEU A 24 -7.33 -5.78 -4.49
C LEU A 24 -6.71 -7.17 -4.49
N VAL A 25 -7.33 -8.12 -5.17
CA VAL A 25 -6.74 -9.45 -5.40
C VAL A 25 -5.88 -9.38 -6.66
N GLN A 26 -4.63 -9.77 -6.53
CA GLN A 26 -3.67 -9.88 -7.62
C GLN A 26 -3.23 -11.33 -7.77
N TYR A 27 -2.61 -11.67 -8.90
CA TYR A 27 -2.12 -13.02 -9.20
C TYR A 27 -0.66 -12.94 -9.61
N THR A 28 0.16 -13.81 -9.04
CA THR A 28 1.51 -14.10 -9.54
C THR A 28 1.41 -15.38 -10.35
N CYS A 29 1.85 -15.35 -11.60
CA CYS A 29 1.76 -16.48 -12.51
C CYS A 29 3.15 -16.95 -12.94
N ASP A 30 3.39 -18.25 -12.81
CA ASP A 30 4.62 -18.92 -13.24
C ASP A 30 4.29 -20.00 -14.27
N TYR A 31 5.14 -20.14 -15.28
CA TYR A 31 5.02 -21.21 -16.26
C TYR A 31 5.75 -22.46 -15.77
N ASP A 32 5.02 -23.56 -15.61
CA ASP A 32 5.61 -24.88 -15.30
C ASP A 32 5.96 -25.58 -16.62
N GLU A 33 7.25 -25.63 -16.94
CA GLU A 33 7.75 -26.28 -18.16
C GLU A 33 7.48 -27.80 -18.19
N LYS A 34 7.53 -28.47 -17.02
CA LYS A 34 7.32 -29.94 -16.93
C LYS A 34 5.86 -30.29 -17.20
N ARG A 35 4.94 -29.46 -16.70
CA ARG A 35 3.49 -29.66 -16.86
C ARG A 35 2.91 -28.91 -18.05
N ARG A 36 3.73 -28.10 -18.75
CA ARG A 36 3.33 -27.21 -19.85
C ARG A 36 2.09 -26.37 -19.51
N SER A 37 2.03 -25.87 -18.29
CA SER A 37 0.85 -25.18 -17.75
C SER A 37 1.25 -23.90 -17.03
N VAL A 38 0.39 -22.89 -17.06
CA VAL A 38 0.54 -21.68 -16.24
C VAL A 38 -0.10 -21.93 -14.88
N LYS A 39 0.65 -21.72 -13.79
CA LYS A 39 0.14 -21.74 -12.43
C LYS A 39 0.07 -20.31 -11.91
N CYS A 40 -1.13 -19.84 -11.60
CA CYS A 40 -1.33 -18.54 -10.97
C CYS A 40 -1.72 -18.71 -9.51
N THR A 41 -1.07 -17.96 -8.62
CA THR A 41 -1.36 -17.96 -7.18
C THR A 41 -1.92 -16.59 -6.80
N PRO A 42 -3.14 -16.50 -6.22
CA PRO A 42 -3.72 -15.23 -5.79
C PRO A 42 -3.00 -14.70 -4.55
N PHE A 43 -2.86 -13.37 -4.46
CA PHE A 43 -2.45 -12.67 -3.25
C PHE A 43 -3.26 -11.38 -3.09
N SER A 44 -3.59 -11.03 -1.83
CA SER A 44 -4.44 -9.88 -1.52
C SER A 44 -3.63 -8.67 -1.09
N ARG A 45 -3.89 -7.53 -1.74
CA ARG A 45 -3.39 -6.21 -1.34
C ARG A 45 -4.51 -5.40 -0.71
N ILE A 46 -4.29 -4.89 0.49
CA ILE A 46 -5.24 -4.08 1.25
C ILE A 46 -4.73 -2.65 1.20
N PHE A 47 -5.62 -1.72 0.86
CA PHE A 47 -5.32 -0.31 0.73
C PHE A 47 -6.15 0.50 1.71
N ARG A 48 -5.54 1.50 2.34
CA ARG A 48 -6.25 2.56 3.05
C ARG A 48 -6.50 3.71 2.10
N VAL A 49 -7.76 3.94 1.76
CA VAL A 49 -8.21 5.02 0.88
C VAL A 49 -8.87 6.10 1.72
N CYS A 50 -8.38 7.33 1.65
CA CYS A 50 -8.98 8.49 2.30
C CYS A 50 -9.26 9.57 1.26
N GLN A 51 -10.27 10.40 1.49
CA GLN A 51 -10.55 11.55 0.62
C GLN A 51 -9.33 12.48 0.54
N ASP A 52 -9.03 12.97 -0.67
CA ASP A 52 -7.93 13.90 -0.99
C ASP A 52 -6.53 13.42 -0.62
N ARG A 53 -6.36 12.11 -0.38
CA ARG A 53 -5.05 11.50 -0.14
C ARG A 53 -4.83 10.31 -1.06
N PRO A 54 -3.57 10.05 -1.47
CA PRO A 54 -3.24 8.83 -2.19
C PRO A 54 -3.64 7.58 -1.40
N ALA A 55 -4.07 6.55 -2.11
CA ALA A 55 -4.28 5.24 -1.50
C ALA A 55 -2.92 4.68 -1.05
N VAL A 56 -2.86 4.16 0.17
CA VAL A 56 -1.64 3.57 0.74
C VAL A 56 -1.86 2.08 0.94
N GLU A 57 -0.98 1.25 0.37
CA GLU A 57 -0.98 -0.19 0.64
C GLU A 57 -0.60 -0.42 2.11
N VAL A 58 -1.45 -1.16 2.82
CA VAL A 58 -1.26 -1.53 4.24
C VAL A 58 -1.00 -3.02 4.42
N THR A 59 -0.97 -3.80 3.34
CA THR A 59 -0.54 -5.21 3.40
C THR A 59 0.93 -5.29 3.80
N ALA A 60 1.20 -5.97 4.91
CA ALA A 60 2.56 -6.37 5.26
C ALA A 60 2.96 -7.57 4.41
N VAL A 61 4.13 -7.49 3.76
CA VAL A 61 4.74 -8.65 3.11
C VAL A 61 5.18 -9.61 4.21
N ALA A 62 4.46 -10.71 4.38
CA ALA A 62 4.88 -11.78 5.27
C ALA A 62 5.87 -12.70 4.54
N GLN A 63 7.01 -12.98 5.16
CA GLN A 63 7.95 -13.96 4.62
C GLN A 63 7.48 -15.34 5.06
N VAL A 64 7.38 -16.27 4.11
CA VAL A 64 7.06 -17.67 4.38
C VAL A 64 8.36 -18.45 4.32
N ASN A 65 8.73 -19.10 5.42
CA ASN A 65 9.90 -19.97 5.50
C ASN A 65 9.63 -21.31 4.79
N GLU A 66 10.70 -22.08 4.52
CA GLU A 66 10.60 -23.38 3.82
C GLU A 66 9.73 -24.42 4.53
N ASP A 67 9.58 -24.29 5.86
CA ASP A 67 8.70 -25.10 6.72
C ASP A 67 7.23 -24.65 6.69
N GLY A 68 6.92 -23.60 5.93
CA GLY A 68 5.59 -22.99 5.86
C GLY A 68 5.28 -22.03 7.00
N ALA A 69 6.25 -21.75 7.90
CA ALA A 69 6.05 -20.78 8.95
C ALA A 69 5.98 -19.35 8.36
N VAL A 70 4.97 -18.59 8.79
CA VAL A 70 4.74 -17.22 8.32
C VAL A 70 5.35 -16.24 9.32
N PHE A 71 6.42 -15.56 8.91
CA PHE A 71 6.99 -14.46 9.68
C PHE A 71 6.25 -13.16 9.34
N VAL A 72 5.45 -12.68 10.29
CA VAL A 72 4.81 -11.35 10.22
C VAL A 72 5.70 -10.38 11.00
N PRO A 73 6.40 -9.45 10.33
CA PRO A 73 7.25 -8.49 11.02
C PRO A 73 6.40 -7.58 11.91
N GLU A 74 6.67 -7.60 13.21
CA GLU A 74 6.00 -6.74 14.20
C GLU A 74 6.35 -5.27 13.89
N ASN A 75 5.34 -4.46 13.56
CA ASN A 75 5.42 -3.01 13.35
C ASN A 75 6.12 -2.49 12.08
N ARG A 76 5.66 -2.89 10.88
CA ARG A 76 5.95 -2.13 9.65
C ARG A 76 4.70 -1.85 8.83
N ILE A 77 3.98 -0.80 9.21
CA ILE A 77 3.25 -0.01 8.20
C ILE A 77 4.35 0.52 7.25
N PRO A 78 4.31 0.21 5.94
CA PRO A 78 5.29 0.75 5.01
C PRO A 78 5.25 2.27 5.11
N LYS A 79 6.38 2.92 5.37
CA LYS A 79 6.48 4.39 5.31
C LYS A 79 6.27 4.79 3.85
N GLY A 80 5.02 5.12 3.51
CA GLY A 80 4.60 5.86 2.33
C GLY A 80 5.32 5.52 1.03
N VAL A 81 5.09 4.32 0.47
CA VAL A 81 5.36 4.13 -0.96
C VAL A 81 4.19 4.78 -1.70
N HIS A 82 4.42 6.01 -2.18
CA HIS A 82 3.45 6.74 -3.01
C HIS A 82 3.31 6.03 -4.35
N PHE A 83 2.26 5.24 -4.52
CA PHE A 83 1.84 4.79 -5.84
C PHE A 83 0.95 5.87 -6.46
N ILE A 84 1.49 6.62 -7.43
CA ILE A 84 0.71 7.54 -8.25
C ILE A 84 0.00 6.70 -9.31
N PHE A 85 -1.30 6.49 -9.13
CA PHE A 85 -2.14 5.97 -10.20
C PHE A 85 -2.49 7.14 -11.13
N PRO A 86 -2.16 7.09 -12.44
CA PRO A 86 -2.61 8.11 -13.36
C PRO A 86 -4.14 8.06 -13.42
N THR A 87 -4.78 9.14 -13.00
CA THR A 87 -6.20 9.36 -13.22
C THR A 87 -6.43 9.47 -14.72
N LYS A 88 -7.17 8.54 -15.30
CA LYS A 88 -7.61 8.62 -16.69
C LYS A 88 -8.58 9.80 -16.81
N THR A 89 -8.20 10.81 -17.58
CA THR A 89 -9.04 11.92 -18.05
C THR A 89 -10.02 11.47 -19.11
#